data_AF-A0A819UMS9-F1
#
_entry.id   AF-A0A819UMS9-F1
#
_cell.length_a   1.000
_cell.length_b   1.000
_cell.length_c   1.000
_cell.angle_alpha   90.00
_cell.angle_beta   90.00
_cell.angle_gamma   90.00
#
_symmetry.space_group_name_H-M   'P 1'
#
loop_
_entity.id
_entity.type
_entity.pdbx_description
1 polymer ?
#
loop_
_entity_poly.entity_id
_entity_poly.type
_entity_poly.pdbx_seq_one_letter_code
_entity_poly.pdbx_strand_id
1 'polypeptide(L)'
;QRTDMKILLLFANQTEQDILLRSELEQLAASNSERFKLWYTVDRESAQWNYSKGFINETMLKEHMPPPADDVLICICGPPPMIKFACLSILDKLGYQQYMTFCF
;
A
#
# COMPACT_ATOMS: atom_id res chain seq x y z
N GLN A 1 -3.26 26.87 1.81
CA GLN A 1 -2.39 25.67 1.85
C GLN A 1 -3.17 24.53 1.22
N ARG A 2 -2.60 23.73 0.31
CA ARG A 2 -3.32 22.63 -0.37
C ARG A 2 -3.77 21.58 0.66
N THR A 3 -5.08 21.43 0.85
CA THR A 3 -5.71 20.61 1.90
C THR A 3 -6.21 19.24 1.42
N ASP A 4 -6.09 18.93 0.13
CA ASP A 4 -6.90 17.86 -0.49
C ASP A 4 -6.14 16.56 -0.77
N MET A 5 -4.90 16.45 -0.28
CA MET A 5 -4.08 15.24 -0.47
C MET A 5 -4.65 14.08 0.32
N LYS A 6 -4.89 12.96 -0.37
CA LYS A 6 -5.24 11.66 0.19
C LYS A 6 -4.05 10.73 0.11
N ILE A 7 -3.84 9.96 1.17
CA ILE A 7 -2.76 8.98 1.31
C ILE A 7 -3.40 7.62 1.49
N LEU A 8 -3.03 6.67 0.65
CA LEU A 8 -3.45 5.28 0.75
C LEU A 8 -2.18 4.45 1.01
N LEU A 9 -2.16 3.69 2.11
CA LEU A 9 -1.03 2.85 2.49
C LEU A 9 -1.43 1.38 2.43
N LEU A 10 -0.78 0.61 1.56
CA LEU A 10 -0.80 -0.85 1.53
C LEU A 10 0.50 -1.34 2.16
N PHE A 11 0.42 -1.91 3.35
CA PHE A 11 1.59 -2.26 4.14
C PHE A 11 1.77 -3.77 4.27
N ALA A 12 2.83 -4.29 3.63
CA ALA A 12 3.15 -5.70 3.57
C ALA A 12 4.20 -6.08 4.62
N ASN A 13 3.93 -7.14 5.39
CA ASN A 13 4.82 -7.68 6.43
C ASN A 13 4.83 -9.21 6.40
N GLN A 14 5.77 -9.87 7.08
CA GLN A 14 5.78 -11.34 7.12
C GLN A 14 4.68 -11.91 8.01
N THR A 15 4.48 -11.33 9.20
CA THR A 15 3.44 -11.71 10.16
C THR A 15 2.75 -10.47 10.71
N GLU A 16 1.65 -10.67 11.44
CA GLU A 16 0.92 -9.61 12.13
C GLU A 16 1.78 -8.90 13.21
N GLN A 17 2.72 -9.62 13.83
CA GLN A 17 3.62 -9.07 14.85
C GLN A 17 4.75 -8.22 14.26
N ASP A 18 5.07 -8.40 12.98
CA ASP A 18 6.12 -7.65 12.29
C ASP A 18 5.65 -6.26 11.82
N ILE A 19 4.35 -5.95 11.95
CA ILE A 19 3.78 -4.67 11.53
C ILE A 19 4.29 -3.56 12.45
N LEU A 20 5.27 -2.81 11.96
CA LEU A 20 5.84 -1.68 12.67
C LEU A 20 4.81 -0.55 12.84
N LEU A 21 4.79 0.05 14.03
CA LEU A 21 3.95 1.21 14.38
C LEU A 21 2.46 0.99 14.12
N ARG A 22 1.98 -0.26 14.28
CA ARG A 22 0.59 -0.61 13.95
C ARG A 22 -0.42 0.26 14.69
N SER A 23 -0.26 0.40 16.00
CA SER A 23 -1.15 1.22 16.84
C SER A 23 -1.25 2.66 16.36
N GLU A 24 -0.11 3.26 16.00
CA GLU A 24 0.00 4.63 15.55
C GLU A 24 -0.64 4.81 14.17
N LEU A 25 -0.42 3.84 13.26
CA LEU A 25 -1.04 3.84 11.93
C LEU A 25 -2.56 3.68 12.02
N GLU A 26 -3.06 2.78 12.87
CA GLU A 26 -4.49 2.58 13.10
C GLU A 26 -5.14 3.82 13.74
N GLN A 27 -4.47 4.43 14.73
CA GLN A 27 -4.92 5.71 15.31
C GLN A 27 -4.94 6.83 14.26
N LEU A 28 -3.93 6.90 13.40
CA LEU A 28 -3.88 7.89 12.32
C LEU A 28 -5.04 7.67 11.32
N ALA A 29 -5.33 6.43 10.97
CA ALA A 29 -6.45 6.07 10.08
C ALA A 29 -7.81 6.37 10.71
N ALA A 30 -7.97 6.09 12.01
CA ALA A 30 -9.20 6.42 12.73
C ALA A 30 -9.45 7.93 12.84
N SER A 31 -8.39 8.71 13.09
CA SER A 31 -8.49 10.17 13.25
C SER A 31 -8.58 10.93 11.92
N ASN A 32 -8.18 10.33 10.80
CA ASN A 32 -8.10 10.99 9.49
C ASN A 32 -8.72 10.14 8.36
N SER A 33 -9.81 9.43 8.63
CA SER A 33 -10.39 8.42 7.72
C SER A 33 -10.76 8.93 6.32
N GLU A 34 -11.06 10.22 6.17
CA GLU A 34 -11.34 10.85 4.87
C GLU A 34 -10.09 11.02 3.99
N ARG A 35 -8.91 11.12 4.62
CA ARG A 35 -7.64 11.47 3.97
C ARG A 35 -6.58 10.38 4.05
N PHE A 36 -6.66 9.48 5.02
CA PHE A 36 -5.72 8.39 5.19
C PHE A 36 -6.46 7.06 5.23
N LYS A 37 -6.19 6.21 4.23
CA LYS A 37 -6.66 4.83 4.20
C LYS A 37 -5.50 3.89 4.40
N LEU A 38 -5.75 2.85 5.18
CA LEU A 38 -4.75 1.89 5.59
C LEU A 38 -5.24 0.49 5.27
N TRP A 39 -4.38 -0.30 4.64
CA TRP A 39 -4.62 -1.70 4.35
C TRP A 39 -3.35 -2.51 4.58
N TYR A 40 -3.53 -3.75 5.01
CA TYR A 40 -2.41 -4.64 5.33
C TYR A 40 -2.41 -5.89 4.46
N THR A 41 -1.23 -6.44 4.26
CA THR A 41 -1.09 -7.84 3.86
C THR A 41 0.03 -8.52 4.65
N VAL A 42 -0.16 -9.79 4.97
CA VAL A 42 0.84 -10.60 5.67
C VAL A 42 1.08 -11.93 4.99
N ASP A 43 2.32 -12.41 4.97
CA ASP A 43 2.65 -13.73 4.40
C ASP A 43 2.04 -14.88 5.22
N ARG A 44 2.06 -14.73 6.56
CA ARG A 44 1.54 -15.69 7.53
C ARG A 44 0.58 -14.99 8.47
N GLU A 45 -0.71 -15.24 8.28
CA GLU A 45 -1.80 -14.63 9.04
C GLU A 45 -2.11 -15.36 10.35
N SER A 46 -2.71 -14.62 11.29
CA SER A 46 -3.37 -15.22 12.45
C SER A 46 -4.77 -15.72 12.08
N ALA A 47 -5.39 -16.53 12.95
CA ALA A 47 -6.74 -17.06 12.70
C ALA A 47 -7.83 -15.97 12.58
N GLN A 48 -7.57 -14.75 13.03
CA GLN A 48 -8.52 -13.63 13.06
C GLN A 48 -8.05 -12.45 12.20
N TRP A 49 -7.46 -12.74 11.04
CA TRP A 49 -6.96 -11.71 10.14
C TRP A 49 -8.03 -11.18 9.19
N ASN A 50 -8.25 -9.85 9.22
CA ASN A 50 -9.32 -9.18 8.47
C ASN A 50 -8.86 -8.53 7.16
N TYR A 51 -7.58 -8.65 6.81
CA TYR A 51 -7.00 -7.99 5.63
C TYR A 51 -6.47 -9.02 4.62
N SER A 52 -5.67 -8.56 3.64
CA SER A 52 -5.15 -9.42 2.59
C SER A 52 -4.07 -10.39 3.10
N LYS A 53 -3.87 -11.49 2.37
CA LYS A 53 -2.84 -12.50 2.66
C LYS A 53 -1.89 -12.65 1.50
N GLY A 54 -0.60 -12.84 1.81
CA GLY A 54 0.49 -13.10 0.88
C GLY A 54 1.16 -11.83 0.37
N PHE A 55 2.01 -11.99 -0.64
CA PHE A 55 2.67 -10.88 -1.30
C PHE A 55 1.68 -9.94 -2.00
N ILE A 56 2.09 -8.68 -2.16
CA ILE A 56 1.36 -7.68 -2.94
C ILE A 56 1.05 -8.26 -4.33
N ASN A 57 -0.20 -8.11 -4.75
CA ASN A 57 -0.68 -8.60 -6.03
C ASN A 57 -1.57 -7.57 -6.74
N GLU A 58 -1.98 -7.90 -7.97
CA GLU A 58 -2.78 -7.03 -8.83
C GLU A 58 -4.12 -6.64 -8.22
N THR A 59 -4.81 -7.57 -7.56
CA THR A 59 -6.09 -7.31 -6.89
C THR A 59 -5.91 -6.29 -5.77
N MET A 60 -4.91 -6.48 -4.90
CA MET A 60 -4.64 -5.55 -3.80
C MET A 60 -4.31 -4.15 -4.31
N LEU A 61 -3.52 -4.03 -5.38
CA LEU A 61 -3.19 -2.72 -5.96
C LEU A 61 -4.42 -2.05 -6.60
N LYS A 62 -5.29 -2.79 -7.29
CA LYS A 62 -6.53 -2.22 -7.84
C LYS A 62 -7.51 -1.75 -6.76
N GLU A 63 -7.62 -2.51 -5.67
CA GLU A 63 -8.60 -2.25 -4.60
C GLU A 63 -8.13 -1.18 -3.61
N HIS A 64 -6.83 -1.11 -3.34
CA HIS A 64 -6.29 -0.30 -2.24
C HIS A 64 -5.38 0.85 -2.68
N MET A 65 -5.02 0.98 -3.96
CA MET A 65 -4.29 2.13 -4.50
C MET A 65 -5.18 2.98 -5.42
N PRO A 66 -4.93 4.29 -5.55
CA PRO A 66 -5.68 5.13 -6.49
C PRO A 66 -5.36 4.72 -7.94
N PRO A 67 -6.35 4.70 -8.86
CA PRO A 67 -6.10 4.40 -10.27
C PRO A 67 -5.13 5.43 -10.90
N PRO A 68 -4.44 5.07 -11.99
CA PRO A 68 -3.48 5.98 -12.63
C PRO A 68 -4.18 7.27 -13.10
N ALA A 69 -3.61 8.42 -12.71
CA ALA A 69 -4.05 9.76 -13.06
C ALA A 69 -2.90 10.76 -12.91
N ASP A 70 -3.02 11.94 -13.52
CA ASP A 70 -1.95 12.95 -13.57
C ASP A 70 -1.58 13.54 -12.18
N ASP A 71 -2.48 13.41 -11.19
CA ASP A 71 -2.31 13.88 -9.82
C ASP A 71 -1.96 12.75 -8.83
N VAL A 72 -1.67 11.55 -9.34
CA VAL A 72 -1.33 10.37 -8.54
C VAL A 72 0.17 10.12 -8.52
N LEU A 73 0.70 9.91 -7.31
CA LEU A 73 2.06 9.46 -7.07
C LEU A 73 2.03 8.19 -6.20
N ILE A 74 2.64 7.12 -6.70
CA ILE A 74 2.86 5.88 -5.97
C ILE A 74 4.30 5.84 -5.46
N CYS A 75 4.45 5.85 -4.15
CA CYS A 75 5.74 5.71 -3.48
C CYS A 75 5.93 4.27 -3.00
N ILE A 76 7.10 3.69 -3.27
CA ILE A 76 7.40 2.29 -2.98
C ILE A 76 8.69 2.22 -2.15
N CYS A 77 8.64 1.49 -1.04
CA CYS A 77 9.80 1.21 -0.20
C CYS A 77 9.72 -0.23 0.30
N GLY A 78 10.81 -0.98 0.22
CA GLY A 78 10.90 -2.34 0.73
C GLY A 78 11.97 -3.17 0.03
N PRO A 79 11.97 -4.50 0.23
CA PRO A 79 13.00 -5.38 -0.33
C PRO A 79 13.05 -5.31 -1.87
N PRO A 80 14.24 -5.35 -2.51
CA PRO A 80 14.36 -5.28 -3.97
C PRO A 80 13.47 -6.27 -4.75
N PRO A 81 13.28 -7.53 -4.31
CA PRO A 81 12.36 -8.45 -4.97
C PRO A 81 10.89 -7.98 -4.93
N MET A 82 10.45 -7.40 -3.81
CA MET A 82 9.09 -6.88 -3.66
C MET A 82 8.87 -5.73 -4.64
N ILE A 83 9.79 -4.76 -4.67
CA ILE A 83 9.71 -3.60 -5.56
C ILE A 83 9.61 -4.04 -7.02
N LYS A 84 10.51 -4.94 -7.46
CA LYS A 84 10.59 -5.35 -8.87
C LYS A 84 9.40 -6.20 -9.31
N PHE A 85 9.04 -7.23 -8.54
CA PHE A 85 8.12 -8.26 -9.00
C PHE A 85 6.68 -8.04 -8.52
N ALA A 86 6.49 -7.53 -7.31
CA ALA A 86 5.18 -7.38 -6.68
C ALA A 86 4.62 -5.95 -6.78
N CYS A 87 5.45 -4.96 -7.12
CA CYS A 87 5.00 -3.56 -7.30
C CYS A 87 5.16 -3.09 -8.75
N LEU A 88 6.38 -2.81 -9.22
CA LEU A 88 6.63 -2.13 -10.50
C LEU A 88 6.07 -2.91 -11.71
N SER A 89 6.31 -4.22 -11.77
CA SER A 89 5.78 -5.08 -12.84
C SER A 89 4.24 -5.04 -12.93
N ILE A 90 3.56 -4.97 -11.78
CA ILE A 90 2.10 -4.95 -11.71
C ILE A 90 1.57 -3.56 -12.02
N LEU A 91 2.19 -2.50 -11.48
CA LEU A 91 1.82 -1.12 -11.77
C LEU A 91 1.97 -0.80 -13.27
N ASP A 92 3.02 -1.28 -13.93
CA ASP A 92 3.19 -1.16 -15.38
C ASP A 92 2.02 -1.84 -16.14
N LYS A 93 1.68 -3.07 -15.76
CA LYS A 93 0.51 -3.79 -16.31
C LYS A 93 -0.81 -3.04 -16.09
N LEU A 94 -0.93 -2.31 -14.98
CA LEU A 94 -2.11 -1.51 -14.65
C LEU A 94 -2.13 -0.12 -15.33
N GLY A 95 -1.11 0.22 -16.11
CA GLY A 95 -1.04 1.45 -16.90
C GLY A 95 -0.47 2.66 -16.17
N TYR A 96 0.14 2.46 -14.99
CA TYR A 96 0.86 3.54 -14.30
C TYR A 96 2.11 3.90 -15.08
N GLN A 97 2.29 5.19 -15.34
CA GLN A 97 3.45 5.68 -16.06
C GLN A 97 4.65 5.81 -15.12
N GLN A 98 5.86 5.74 -15.65
CA GLN A 98 7.08 5.81 -14.84
C GLN A 98 7.16 7.07 -13.95
N TYR A 99 6.68 8.21 -14.43
CA TYR A 99 6.66 9.47 -13.68
C TYR A 99 5.68 9.46 -12.49
N MET A 100 4.72 8.54 -12.48
CA MET A 100 3.77 8.34 -11.39
C MET A 100 4.35 7.48 -10.26
N THR A 101 5.56 6.93 -10.42
CA THR A 101 6.17 6.01 -9.45
C THR A 101 7.50 6.53 -8.92
N PHE A 102 7.74 6.34 -7.63
CA PHE A 102 9.02 6.66 -6.99
C PHE A 102 9.42 5.53 -6.03
N CYS A 103 10.65 5.02 -6.17
CA CYS A 103 11.21 3.99 -5.29
C CYS A 103 12.31 4.62 -4.42
N PHE A 104 12.25 4.36 -3.11
CA PHE A 104 13.28 4.76 -2.14
C PHE A 104 14.46 3.79 -2.12
#